data_AF-K0RND3-F1
#
_entry.id   AF-K0RND3-F1
#
_cell.length_a   1.000
_cell.length_b   1.000
_cell.length_c   1.000
_cell.angle_alpha   90.00
_cell.angle_beta   90.00
_cell.angle_gamma   90.00
#
_symmetry.space_group_name_H-M   'P 1'
#
loop_
_entity.id
_entity.type
_entity.pdbx_description
1 polymer ?
#
loop_
_entity_poly.entity_id
_entity_poly.type
_entity_poly.pdbx_seq_one_letter_code
_entity_poly.pdbx_strand_id
1 'polypeptide(L)' 'MTVHRRKFVYAVLVLALSYLTHCQAVAIDLSDLPVLKYGTAWKNEKTADLVYKAIKSGFRHIDTACQPRHYREDL' A
#
# COMPACT_ATOMS: atom_id res chain seq x y z
N MET A 1 -3.90 -0.36 51.97
CA MET A 1 -2.97 -0.60 50.83
C MET A 1 -3.65 -0.42 49.46
N THR A 2 -4.57 0.54 49.31
CA THR A 2 -5.51 0.59 48.15
C THR A 2 -5.25 1.77 47.21
N VAL A 3 -4.56 2.82 47.67
CA VAL A 3 -4.28 4.04 46.88
C VAL A 3 -3.15 3.81 45.86
N HIS A 4 -2.14 2.99 46.22
CA HIS A 4 -0.98 2.73 45.36
C HIS A 4 -1.33 1.89 44.13
N ARG A 5 -2.23 0.90 44.29
CA ARG A 5 -2.73 0.09 43.17
C ARG A 5 -3.61 0.90 42.19
N ARG A 6 -4.35 1.91 42.69
CA ARG A 6 -5.14 2.82 41.83
C ARG A 6 -4.26 3.73 40.98
N LYS A 7 -3.17 4.25 41.54
CA LYS A 7 -2.19 5.08 40.80
C LYS A 7 -1.48 4.28 39.71
N PHE A 8 -1.17 3.01 39.96
CA PHE A 8 -0.55 2.13 38.97
C PHE A 8 -1.50 1.82 37.80
N VAL A 9 -2.76 1.49 38.08
CA VAL A 9 -3.76 1.25 37.03
C VAL A 9 -4.01 2.52 36.21
N TYR A 10 -4.11 3.69 36.87
CA TYR A 10 -4.23 4.97 36.17
C TYR A 10 -3.01 5.29 35.29
N ALA A 11 -1.79 5.05 35.78
CA ALA A 11 -0.57 5.28 34.99
C ALA A 11 -0.50 4.38 33.75
N VAL A 12 -0.86 3.10 33.89
CA VAL A 12 -0.91 2.15 32.76
C VAL A 12 -2.00 2.55 31.75
N LEU A 13 -3.17 3.00 32.23
CA LEU A 13 -4.26 3.45 31.37
C LEU A 13 -3.90 4.73 30.60
N VAL A 14 -3.26 5.70 31.26
CA VAL A 14 -2.81 6.96 30.62
C VAL A 14 -1.72 6.69 29.58
N LEU A 15 -0.80 5.77 29.86
CA LEU A 15 0.18 5.29 28.88
C LEU A 15 -0.52 4.63 27.68
N ALA A 16 -1.42 3.69 27.90
CA ALA A 16 -2.16 3.02 26.81
C ALA A 16 -2.98 4.01 25.95
N LEU A 17 -3.61 5.00 26.58
CA LEU A 17 -4.33 6.07 25.87
C LEU A 17 -3.40 6.97 25.07
N SER A 18 -2.19 7.26 25.57
CA SER A 18 -1.17 8.01 24.82
C SER A 18 -0.58 7.24 23.64
N TYR A 19 -0.49 5.90 23.72
CA TYR A 19 -0.10 5.07 22.57
C TYR A 19 -1.18 5.05 21.47
N LEU A 20 -2.46 5.10 21.85
CA LEU A 20 -3.57 5.16 20.91
C LEU A 20 -3.67 6.50 20.16
N THR A 21 -3.22 7.62 20.75
CA THR A 21 -3.23 8.94 20.09
C THR A 21 -2.12 9.14 19.05
N HIS A 22 -1.15 8.22 18.94
CA HIS A 22 -0.08 8.28 17.93
C HIS A 22 -0.41 7.54 16.63
N CYS A 23 -1.61 6.95 16.52
CA CYS A 23 -2.08 6.39 15.25
C CYS A 23 -2.57 7.55 14.34
N GLN A 24 -1.64 8.20 13.64
CA GLN A 24 -2.00 9.19 12.61
C GLN A 24 -2.39 8.46 11.33
N ALA A 25 -3.64 8.63 10.89
CA ALA A 25 -4.04 8.32 9.54
C ALA A 25 -3.44 9.37 8.59
N VAL A 26 -2.57 8.96 7.68
CA VAL A 26 -2.09 9.84 6.60
C VAL A 26 -3.23 9.97 5.59
N ALA A 27 -3.85 11.15 5.53
CA ALA A 27 -4.78 11.47 4.46
C ALA A 27 -3.96 11.64 3.17
N ILE A 28 -4.09 10.68 2.26
CA ILE A 28 -3.58 10.78 0.88
C ILE A 28 -4.56 11.67 0.11
N ASP A 29 -4.09 12.78 -0.47
CA ASP A 29 -4.91 13.54 -1.40
C ASP A 29 -5.14 12.69 -2.66
N LEU A 30 -6.38 12.65 -3.13
CA LEU A 30 -6.71 11.93 -4.36
C LEU A 30 -5.99 12.53 -5.58
N SER A 31 -5.55 13.80 -5.51
CA SER A 31 -4.69 14.40 -6.54
C SER A 31 -3.30 13.79 -6.62
N ASP A 32 -2.80 13.19 -5.53
CA ASP A 32 -1.46 12.60 -5.44
C ASP A 32 -1.44 11.17 -6.00
N LEU A 33 -2.62 10.57 -6.24
CA LEU A 33 -2.72 9.26 -6.85
C LEU A 33 -2.49 9.36 -8.37
N PRO A 34 -1.64 8.49 -8.96
CA PRO A 34 -1.45 8.50 -10.40
C PRO A 34 -2.76 8.13 -11.10
N VAL A 35 -3.30 9.07 -11.86
CA VAL A 35 -4.57 8.92 -12.60
C VAL A 35 -4.39 7.97 -13.79
N LEU A 36 -3.22 8.02 -14.44
CA LEU A 36 -2.91 7.16 -15.58
C LEU A 36 -2.22 5.87 -15.12
N LYS A 37 -2.84 4.74 -15.49
CA LYS A 37 -2.35 3.40 -15.17
C LYS A 37 -1.70 2.75 -16.38
N TYR A 38 -0.61 2.06 -16.16
CA TYR A 38 -0.04 1.14 -17.15
C TYR A 38 -0.56 -0.27 -16.85
N GLY A 39 -1.50 -0.74 -17.67
CA GLY A 39 -1.99 -2.12 -17.61
C GLY A 39 -1.09 -3.03 -18.44
N THR A 40 -0.46 -4.01 -17.79
CA THR A 40 0.27 -5.07 -18.49
C THR A 40 -0.63 -6.29 -18.66
N ALA A 41 -0.95 -6.63 -19.90
CA ALA A 41 -1.31 -8.01 -20.23
C ALA A 41 -0.11 -8.91 -19.87
N TRP A 42 -0.36 -10.11 -19.37
CA TRP A 42 0.72 -11.07 -19.17
C TRP A 42 1.39 -11.36 -20.52
N LYS A 43 2.72 -11.22 -20.57
CA LYS A 43 3.56 -11.40 -21.76
C LYS A 43 4.74 -12.33 -21.48
N ASN A 44 4.52 -13.33 -20.62
CA ASN A 44 5.57 -14.25 -20.15
C ASN A 44 6.81 -13.47 -19.65
N GLU A 45 8.00 -13.87 -20.11
CA GLU A 45 9.31 -13.31 -19.76
C GLU A 45 9.45 -11.83 -20.13
N LYS A 46 8.71 -11.35 -21.14
CA LYS A 46 8.77 -9.94 -21.59
C LYS A 46 8.08 -8.99 -20.62
N THR A 47 7.28 -9.48 -19.67
CA THR A 47 6.54 -8.66 -18.73
C THR A 47 7.48 -7.77 -17.91
N ALA A 48 8.62 -8.28 -17.47
CA ALA A 48 9.59 -7.54 -16.66
C ALA A 48 10.18 -6.34 -17.43
N ASP A 49 10.59 -6.55 -18.69
CA ASP A 49 11.14 -5.49 -19.54
C ASP A 49 10.12 -4.40 -19.86
N LEU A 50 8.87 -4.79 -20.08
CA LEU A 50 7.77 -3.86 -20.35
C LEU A 50 7.45 -3.00 -19.12
N VAL A 51 7.39 -3.60 -17.93
CA VAL A 51 7.21 -2.86 -16.67
C VAL A 51 8.40 -1.92 -16.43
N TYR A 52 9.63 -2.37 -16.67
CA TYR A 52 10.81 -1.53 -16.52
C TYR A 52 10.76 -0.30 -17.44
N LYS A 53 10.41 -0.51 -18.72
CA LYS A 53 10.22 0.59 -19.67
C LYS A 53 9.13 1.56 -19.21
N ALA A 54 7.98 1.07 -18.75
CA ALA A 54 6.92 1.92 -18.24
C ALA A 54 7.36 2.78 -17.04
N ILE A 55 8.10 2.20 -16.09
CA ILE A 55 8.65 2.95 -14.95
C ILE A 55 9.61 4.05 -15.43
N LYS A 56 10.50 3.73 -16.38
CA LYS A 56 11.44 4.69 -17.00
C LYS A 56 10.72 5.79 -17.78
N SER A 57 9.58 5.47 -18.39
CA SER A 57 8.71 6.42 -19.09
C SER A 57 7.86 7.29 -18.15
N GLY A 58 7.92 7.06 -16.83
CA GLY A 58 7.25 7.92 -15.84
C GLY A 58 5.95 7.34 -15.26
N PHE A 59 5.54 6.12 -15.64
CA PHE A 59 4.38 5.47 -15.02
C PHE A 59 4.68 5.14 -13.55
N ARG A 60 3.68 5.32 -12.69
CA ARG A 60 3.76 5.04 -11.24
C ARG A 60 2.66 4.11 -10.75
N HIS A 61 1.57 3.99 -11.50
CA HIS A 61 0.53 3.00 -11.24
C HIS A 61 0.64 1.88 -12.27
N ILE A 62 1.09 0.71 -11.83
CA ILE A 62 1.24 -0.48 -12.67
C ILE A 62 0.14 -1.47 -12.26
N ASP A 63 -0.68 -1.85 -13.23
CA ASP A 63 -1.72 -2.87 -13.07
C ASP A 63 -1.29 -4.11 -13.83
N THR A 64 -1.28 -5.27 -13.18
CA THR A 64 -0.81 -6.52 -13.78
C THR A 64 -1.79 -7.65 -13.49
N ALA A 65 -2.03 -8.50 -14.50
CA ALA A 65 -2.91 -9.65 -14.37
C ALA A 65 -2.27 -10.88 -15.05
N CYS A 66 -1.93 -11.89 -14.25
CA CYS A 66 -1.42 -13.18 -14.74
C CYS A 66 -2.60 -14.12 -15.05
N GLN A 67 -3.25 -13.91 -16.20
CA GLN A 67 -4.31 -14.80 -16.68
C GLN A 67 -4.00 -15.32 -18.09
N PRO A 68 -3.10 -16.33 -18.22
CA PRO A 68 -2.63 -16.84 -19.51
C PRO A 68 -3.76 -17.26 -20.48
N ARG A 69 -4.87 -17.76 -19.95
CA ARG A 69 -6.01 -18.24 -20.74
C ARG A 69 -6.72 -17.13 -21.53
N HIS A 70 -6.55 -15.87 -21.15
CA HIS A 70 -7.24 -14.73 -21.78
C HIS A 70 -6.38 -14.03 -22.85
N TYR A 71 -5.14 -14.46 -23.06
CA TYR A 71 -4.22 -13.84 -24.00
C TYR A 71 -3.83 -14.82 -25.10
N ARG A 72 -4.15 -14.48 -26.36
CA ARG A 72 -3.53 -15.10 -27.54
C ARG A 72 -2.23 -14.37 -27.86
N GLU A 73 -1.10 -14.99 -27.53
CA GLU A 73 0.24 -14.44 -27.81
C GLU A 73 0.79 -14.83 -29.20
N ASP A 74 0.08 -15.71 -29.91
CA ASP A 74 0.47 -16.31 -31.19
C ASP A 74 0.02 -15.52 -32.44
N LEU A 75 -0.74 -14.44 -32.26
CA LEU A 75 -1.22 -13.53 -33.31
C LEU A 75 -0.24 -12.37 -33.55
#